data_AF-A0A2H0CZW8-F1
#
_entry.id   AF-A0A2H0CZW8-F1
#
_cell.length_a   1.000
_cell.length_b   1.000
_cell.length_c   1.000
_cell.angle_alpha   90.00
_cell.angle_beta   90.00
_cell.angle_gamma   90.00
#
_symmetry.space_group_name_H-M   'P 1'
#
loop_
_entity.id
_entity.type
_entity.pdbx_description
1 polymer ?
#
loop_
_entity_poly.entity_id
_entity_poly.type
_entity_poly.pdbx_seq_one_letter_code
_entity_poly.pdbx_strand_id
1 'polypeptide(L)'
;MKKILIISILTILVASFVYFIFDSFQTEIVRAGSEHNVSGWAWSSNIGWISFNNTTGGGTTNYGVNIGADGKFSGYAWSENIGWIDFAPTGPYPAAPDYSAKVDLVTGQVSGWARALAFGDGWDGWIKLRDTNYGVSINPSNGEFSGWAWSDMVIGWISFNCSNQGVCGTSDYKVITSFSFNQPPNKPSNLYETWSHCSVQKLSIPIFHWTYSDPDGDPQAASHLKIYGETTLDTGEISCPSTCLSYTPLPGWIRDNLNWNKTYSWQVKVKDDQGNWSEWSDL
;
A
#
# COMPACT_ATOMS: atom_id res chain seq x y z
N MET A 1 -9.91 2.71 -63.78
CA MET A 1 -10.00 1.84 -62.58
C MET A 1 -8.73 1.82 -61.73
N LYS A 2 -7.55 1.41 -62.24
CA LYS A 2 -6.31 1.34 -61.42
C LYS A 2 -5.89 2.64 -60.72
N LYS A 3 -6.00 3.81 -61.38
CA LYS A 3 -5.65 5.11 -60.77
C LYS A 3 -6.59 5.52 -59.62
N ILE A 4 -7.88 5.20 -59.72
CA ILE A 4 -8.88 5.51 -58.68
C ILE A 4 -8.62 4.62 -57.46
N LEU A 5 -8.30 3.34 -57.67
CA LEU A 5 -7.99 2.39 -56.60
C LEU A 5 -6.73 2.78 -55.79
N ILE A 6 -5.68 3.28 -56.46
CA ILE A 6 -4.45 3.73 -55.80
C ILE A 6 -4.70 4.98 -54.95
N ILE A 7 -5.50 5.94 -55.44
CA ILE A 7 -5.84 7.15 -54.69
C ILE A 7 -6.66 6.78 -53.44
N SER A 8 -7.61 5.85 -53.56
CA SER A 8 -8.42 5.38 -52.42
C SER A 8 -7.58 4.69 -51.34
N ILE A 9 -6.61 3.86 -51.72
CA ILE A 9 -5.71 3.18 -50.77
C ILE A 9 -4.80 4.21 -50.06
N LEU A 10 -4.29 5.19 -50.80
CA LEU A 10 -3.43 6.23 -50.23
C LEU A 10 -4.21 7.11 -49.24
N THR A 11 -5.48 7.44 -49.52
CA THR A 11 -6.31 8.20 -48.58
C THR A 11 -6.61 7.43 -47.29
N ILE A 12 -6.81 6.11 -47.37
CA ILE A 12 -7.05 5.27 -46.18
C ILE A 12 -5.79 5.19 -45.32
N LEU A 13 -4.61 5.02 -45.94
CA LEU A 13 -3.33 4.95 -45.22
C LEU A 13 -2.97 6.26 -44.54
N VAL A 14 -3.27 7.41 -45.16
CA VAL A 14 -3.05 8.71 -44.52
C VAL A 14 -4.04 8.92 -43.37
N ALA A 15 -5.30 8.54 -43.53
CA ALA A 15 -6.29 8.66 -42.47
C ALA A 15 -5.97 7.75 -41.27
N SER A 16 -5.49 6.52 -41.50
CA SER A 16 -5.09 5.61 -40.42
C SER A 16 -3.80 6.05 -39.74
N PHE A 17 -2.85 6.62 -40.49
CA PHE A 17 -1.63 7.20 -39.91
C PHE A 17 -1.94 8.44 -39.06
N VAL A 18 -2.84 9.31 -39.52
CA VAL A 18 -3.31 10.46 -38.73
C VAL A 18 -4.06 9.99 -37.48
N TYR A 19 -4.93 8.98 -37.59
CA TYR A 19 -5.61 8.39 -36.42
C TYR A 19 -4.62 7.80 -35.41
N PHE A 20 -3.59 7.08 -35.87
CA PHE A 20 -2.54 6.53 -35.02
C PHE A 20 -1.72 7.62 -34.31
N ILE A 21 -1.40 8.72 -35.02
CA ILE A 21 -0.74 9.89 -34.43
C ILE A 21 -1.63 10.52 -33.35
N PHE A 22 -2.93 10.71 -33.62
CA PHE A 22 -3.88 11.25 -32.64
C PHE A 22 -4.13 10.34 -31.43
N ASP A 23 -4.10 9.01 -31.62
CA ASP A 23 -4.18 8.03 -30.53
C ASP A 23 -2.90 8.03 -29.67
N SER A 24 -1.73 8.22 -30.30
CA SER A 24 -0.45 8.38 -29.59
C SER A 24 -0.28 9.74 -28.88
N PHE A 25 -1.21 10.68 -29.08
CA PHE A 25 -1.27 11.98 -28.38
C PHE A 25 -2.41 12.06 -27.36
N GLN A 26 -2.86 10.93 -26.82
CA GLN A 26 -3.66 10.94 -25.60
C GLN A 26 -2.74 11.33 -24.43
N THR A 27 -2.60 12.63 -24.16
CA THR A 27 -2.28 13.07 -22.80
C THR A 27 -3.39 12.53 -21.91
N GLU A 28 -3.06 11.61 -21.02
CA GLU A 28 -3.97 11.22 -19.96
C GLU A 28 -4.38 12.49 -19.20
N ILE A 29 -5.62 12.91 -19.40
CA ILE A 29 -6.25 13.88 -18.53
C ILE A 29 -6.52 13.11 -17.25
N VAL A 30 -5.53 13.11 -16.35
CA VAL A 30 -5.68 12.52 -15.02
C VAL A 30 -6.85 13.23 -14.34
N ARG A 31 -7.76 12.46 -13.73
CA ARG A 31 -9.03 12.90 -13.09
C ARG A 31 -8.96 12.79 -11.57
N ALA A 32 -9.52 13.77 -10.85
CA ALA A 32 -9.43 13.87 -9.38
C ALA A 32 -10.53 13.03 -8.82
N GLY A 33 -10.28 11.73 -8.87
CA GLY A 33 -11.01 10.76 -8.11
C GLY A 33 -10.39 10.56 -6.74
N SER A 34 -11.18 9.94 -5.88
CA SER A 34 -10.83 9.23 -4.64
C SER A 34 -9.73 8.16 -4.79
N GLU A 35 -8.97 8.17 -5.88
CA GLU A 35 -7.89 7.24 -6.20
C GLU A 35 -6.55 7.73 -5.63
N HIS A 36 -6.38 9.06 -5.48
CA HIS A 36 -5.15 9.66 -4.95
C HIS A 36 -5.07 9.60 -3.45
N ASN A 37 -4.16 8.76 -2.94
CA ASN A 37 -4.00 8.53 -1.51
C ASN A 37 -2.91 9.38 -0.86
N VAL A 38 -2.21 10.28 -1.56
CA VAL A 38 -1.28 11.26 -0.97
C VAL A 38 -1.81 12.69 -1.19
N SER A 39 -1.71 13.52 -0.17
CA SER A 39 -2.32 14.85 -0.09
C SER A 39 -1.49 15.83 0.71
N GLY A 40 -1.88 17.11 0.66
CA GLY A 40 -1.23 18.16 1.43
C GLY A 40 -0.05 18.81 0.70
N TRP A 41 0.81 19.47 1.47
CA TRP A 41 1.80 20.40 0.95
C TRP A 41 3.19 20.16 1.55
N ALA A 42 4.20 20.17 0.67
CA ALA A 42 5.60 20.29 1.05
C ALA A 42 6.13 21.69 0.75
N TRP A 43 7.27 22.03 1.35
CA TRP A 43 7.87 23.36 1.24
C TRP A 43 9.36 23.28 0.92
N SER A 44 9.81 24.06 -0.06
CA SER A 44 11.22 24.38 -0.27
C SER A 44 11.43 25.88 -0.16
N SER A 45 12.56 26.29 0.44
CA SER A 45 12.95 27.71 0.50
C SER A 45 13.25 28.31 -0.87
N ASN A 46 13.60 27.49 -1.85
CA ASN A 46 14.05 27.96 -3.17
C ASN A 46 12.90 28.03 -4.17
N ILE A 47 11.94 27.10 -4.07
CA ILE A 47 10.85 26.96 -5.04
C ILE A 47 9.46 27.08 -4.41
N GLY A 48 9.37 27.32 -3.10
CA GLY A 48 8.13 27.50 -2.39
C GLY A 48 7.30 26.22 -2.25
N TRP A 49 5.99 26.37 -2.41
CA TRP A 49 5.01 25.32 -2.15
C TRP A 49 5.00 24.24 -3.25
N ILE A 50 4.87 22.99 -2.81
CA ILE A 50 4.64 21.82 -3.65
C ILE A 50 3.35 21.15 -3.17
N SER A 51 2.35 21.09 -4.05
CA SER A 51 1.07 20.45 -3.81
C SER A 51 1.09 18.98 -4.22
N PHE A 52 0.66 18.08 -3.34
CA PHE A 52 0.62 16.64 -3.61
C PHE A 52 -0.70 16.16 -4.24
N ASN A 53 -1.74 17.00 -4.25
CA ASN A 53 -2.98 16.72 -4.97
C ASN A 53 -3.79 18.00 -5.24
N ASN A 54 -4.76 17.94 -6.16
CA ASN A 54 -5.69 19.06 -6.38
C ASN A 54 -6.99 18.98 -5.55
N THR A 55 -7.21 17.93 -4.76
CA THR A 55 -8.47 17.81 -4.01
C THR A 55 -8.58 18.80 -2.85
N THR A 56 -7.47 19.42 -2.44
CA THR A 56 -7.42 20.45 -1.40
C THR A 56 -7.40 21.90 -1.94
N GLY A 57 -7.20 22.09 -3.25
CA GLY A 57 -6.95 23.41 -3.85
C GLY A 57 -8.09 24.00 -4.69
N GLY A 58 -9.16 23.24 -4.97
CA GLY A 58 -10.32 23.74 -5.73
C GLY A 58 -10.07 24.01 -7.22
N GLY A 59 -8.93 23.56 -7.77
CA GLY A 59 -8.65 23.67 -9.20
C GLY A 59 -9.35 22.59 -10.04
N THR A 60 -9.45 22.82 -11.35
CA THR A 60 -10.09 21.90 -12.29
C THR A 60 -9.15 20.80 -12.82
N THR A 61 -7.84 21.04 -12.77
CA THR A 61 -6.81 20.10 -13.26
C THR A 61 -6.54 19.03 -12.23
N ASN A 62 -7.02 17.82 -12.41
CA ASN A 62 -6.60 16.81 -11.48
C ASN A 62 -5.15 16.38 -11.65
N TYR A 63 -4.50 16.28 -10.49
CA TYR A 63 -3.31 15.51 -10.29
C TYR A 63 -3.30 14.96 -8.86
N GLY A 64 -2.37 14.06 -8.61
CA GLY A 64 -1.98 13.69 -7.27
C GLY A 64 -0.98 12.56 -7.28
N VAL A 65 -0.41 12.33 -6.10
CA VAL A 65 0.53 11.24 -5.85
C VAL A 65 -0.19 10.07 -5.19
N ASN A 66 0.25 8.86 -5.50
CA ASN A 66 -0.28 7.59 -4.99
C ASN A 66 0.83 6.74 -4.39
N ILE A 67 0.46 5.91 -3.42
CA ILE A 67 1.26 4.78 -2.91
C ILE A 67 0.50 3.49 -3.24
N GLY A 68 1.14 2.58 -3.96
CA GLY A 68 0.60 1.26 -4.27
C GLY A 68 0.84 0.25 -3.14
N ALA A 69 0.14 -0.88 -3.18
CA ALA A 69 0.31 -1.98 -2.22
C ALA A 69 1.72 -2.60 -2.23
N ASP A 70 2.53 -2.36 -3.27
CA ASP A 70 3.94 -2.75 -3.34
C ASP A 70 4.90 -1.67 -2.78
N GLY A 71 4.34 -0.61 -2.19
CA GLY A 71 5.06 0.54 -1.65
C GLY A 71 5.58 1.51 -2.70
N LYS A 72 5.36 1.29 -4.00
CA LYS A 72 5.82 2.22 -5.04
C LYS A 72 4.91 3.42 -5.15
N PHE A 73 5.51 4.56 -5.44
CA PHE A 73 4.76 5.77 -5.70
C PHE A 73 4.41 5.87 -7.19
N SER A 74 3.34 6.60 -7.49
CA SER A 74 2.99 7.02 -8.85
C SER A 74 2.30 8.38 -8.87
N GLY A 75 2.11 8.93 -10.06
CA GLY A 75 1.45 10.22 -10.26
C GLY A 75 2.38 11.42 -10.06
N TYR A 76 1.77 12.61 -9.95
CA TYR A 76 2.48 13.88 -10.02
C TYR A 76 2.09 14.83 -8.90
N ALA A 77 3.08 15.53 -8.36
CA ALA A 77 2.91 16.73 -7.56
C ALA A 77 3.10 17.98 -8.43
N TRP A 78 2.65 19.14 -7.95
CA TRP A 78 2.71 20.41 -8.67
C TRP A 78 3.35 21.52 -7.84
N SER A 79 4.21 22.32 -8.46
CA SER A 79 4.67 23.60 -7.91
C SER A 79 4.53 24.68 -8.97
N GLU A 80 4.03 25.85 -8.58
CA GLU A 80 3.94 27.00 -9.50
C GLU A 80 5.30 27.47 -10.03
N ASN A 81 6.39 27.17 -9.32
CA ASN A 81 7.73 27.67 -9.64
C ASN A 81 8.56 26.71 -10.48
N ILE A 82 8.26 25.41 -10.48
CA ILE A 82 9.00 24.38 -11.24
C ILE A 82 8.10 23.38 -11.99
N GLY A 83 6.80 23.62 -12.01
CA GLY A 83 5.82 22.76 -12.66
C GLY A 83 5.66 21.38 -12.02
N TRP A 84 5.47 20.39 -12.88
CA TRP A 84 5.17 19.00 -12.48
C TRP A 84 6.39 18.28 -11.89
N ILE A 85 6.14 17.49 -10.86
CA ILE A 85 7.11 16.58 -10.26
C ILE A 85 6.56 15.16 -10.37
N ASP A 86 7.23 14.32 -11.14
CA ASP A 86 6.93 12.90 -11.32
C ASP A 86 7.49 12.07 -10.17
N PHE A 87 6.66 11.23 -9.53
CA PHE A 87 7.07 10.30 -8.49
C PHE A 87 7.34 8.88 -9.00
N ALA A 88 7.08 8.60 -10.28
CA ALA A 88 7.45 7.36 -10.95
C ALA A 88 8.33 7.58 -12.22
N PRO A 89 9.37 8.45 -12.17
CA PRO A 89 10.19 8.70 -13.34
C PRO A 89 10.97 7.46 -13.75
N THR A 90 11.11 7.28 -15.06
CA THR A 90 12.00 6.26 -15.63
C THR A 90 13.46 6.70 -15.50
N GLY A 91 14.35 5.74 -15.28
CA GLY A 91 15.79 5.96 -15.23
C GLY A 91 16.43 6.26 -16.60
N PRO A 92 17.77 6.37 -16.67
CA PRO A 92 18.72 6.03 -15.61
C PRO A 92 18.69 7.05 -14.46
N TYR A 93 18.86 6.57 -13.22
CA TYR A 93 18.91 7.41 -12.03
C TYR A 93 20.33 7.93 -11.77
N PRO A 94 20.52 9.12 -11.15
CA PRO A 94 21.84 9.71 -10.97
C PRO A 94 22.80 8.91 -10.10
N ALA A 95 22.26 8.19 -9.12
CA ALA A 95 23.01 7.35 -8.20
C ALA A 95 22.08 6.34 -7.52
N ALA A 96 22.65 5.42 -6.74
CA ALA A 96 21.86 4.51 -5.91
C ALA A 96 20.90 5.29 -4.96
N PRO A 97 19.69 4.76 -4.72
CA PRO A 97 19.14 3.53 -5.31
C PRO A 97 18.68 3.69 -6.78
N ASP A 98 18.69 2.60 -7.54
CA ASP A 98 18.32 2.55 -8.98
C ASP A 98 16.80 2.33 -9.17
N TYR A 99 15.97 3.11 -8.48
CA TYR A 99 14.51 3.06 -8.59
C TYR A 99 13.84 4.40 -8.25
N SER A 100 12.62 4.60 -8.76
CA SER A 100 11.74 5.72 -8.42
C SER A 100 11.21 5.64 -7.00
N ALA A 101 10.54 6.70 -6.52
CA ALA A 101 10.04 6.79 -5.16
C ALA A 101 9.32 5.51 -4.66
N LYS A 102 9.77 5.00 -3.50
CA LYS A 102 9.25 3.80 -2.85
C LYS A 102 9.29 3.95 -1.34
N VAL A 103 8.22 3.53 -0.65
CA VAL A 103 8.16 3.37 0.80
C VAL A 103 8.45 1.92 1.18
N ASP A 104 9.24 1.74 2.22
CA ASP A 104 9.36 0.49 2.95
C ASP A 104 8.13 0.33 3.86
N LEU A 105 7.29 -0.66 3.57
CA LEU A 105 5.99 -0.85 4.22
C LEU A 105 6.10 -1.24 5.71
N VAL A 106 7.28 -1.67 6.16
CA VAL A 106 7.51 -2.05 7.56
C VAL A 106 7.98 -0.84 8.37
N THR A 107 8.92 -0.07 7.81
CA THR A 107 9.58 1.03 8.52
C THR A 107 9.00 2.41 8.22
N GLY A 108 8.15 2.53 7.19
CA GLY A 108 7.64 3.80 6.69
C GLY A 108 8.70 4.67 6.00
N GLN A 109 9.93 4.18 5.81
CA GLN A 109 11.00 4.95 5.19
C GLN A 109 10.78 5.07 3.68
N VAL A 110 10.76 6.30 3.18
CA VAL A 110 10.67 6.58 1.74
C VAL A 110 12.08 6.76 1.18
N SER A 111 12.34 6.18 0.01
CA SER A 111 13.61 6.22 -0.72
C SER A 111 13.36 6.26 -2.23
N GLY A 112 14.42 6.28 -3.04
CA GLY A 112 14.29 6.42 -4.49
C GLY A 112 14.30 7.88 -4.96
N TRP A 113 13.91 8.05 -6.22
CA TRP A 113 13.98 9.32 -6.92
C TRP A 113 12.60 9.79 -7.41
N ALA A 114 12.37 11.09 -7.31
CA ALA A 114 11.34 11.82 -8.04
C ALA A 114 12.02 12.77 -9.03
N ARG A 115 11.28 13.31 -10.00
CA ARG A 115 11.84 14.18 -11.03
C ARG A 115 10.93 15.35 -11.36
N ALA A 116 11.43 16.57 -11.18
CA ALA A 116 10.81 17.77 -11.76
C ALA A 116 10.87 17.68 -13.29
N LEU A 117 9.77 17.99 -13.97
CA LEU A 117 9.67 17.90 -15.43
C LEU A 117 9.99 19.21 -16.14
N ALA A 118 9.83 20.36 -15.47
CA ALA A 118 10.34 21.63 -15.97
C ALA A 118 11.79 21.81 -15.48
N PHE A 119 12.70 21.09 -16.14
CA PHE A 119 14.14 21.18 -15.91
C PHE A 119 14.85 21.72 -17.17
N GLY A 120 15.99 22.38 -16.99
CA GLY A 120 16.69 23.12 -18.05
C GLY A 120 18.01 23.72 -17.54
N ASP A 121 18.77 24.35 -18.44
CA ASP A 121 20.01 25.07 -18.11
C ASP A 121 21.06 24.27 -17.30
N GLY A 122 21.13 22.95 -17.56
CA GLY A 122 22.14 22.06 -16.99
C GLY A 122 21.75 21.39 -15.67
N TRP A 123 20.52 21.56 -15.19
CA TRP A 123 19.95 20.79 -14.08
C TRP A 123 19.01 19.70 -14.62
N ASP A 124 19.14 18.49 -14.10
CA ASP A 124 18.46 17.30 -14.64
C ASP A 124 17.09 17.00 -13.98
N GLY A 125 16.72 17.78 -12.96
CA GLY A 125 15.41 17.70 -12.32
C GLY A 125 15.30 16.71 -11.15
N TRP A 126 16.39 16.03 -10.79
CA TRP A 126 16.34 14.88 -9.88
C TRP A 126 16.21 15.27 -8.40
N ILE A 127 15.25 14.65 -7.73
CA ILE A 127 14.98 14.80 -6.30
C ILE A 127 15.21 13.45 -5.62
N LYS A 128 16.19 13.37 -4.72
CA LYS A 128 16.49 12.19 -3.92
C LYS A 128 15.69 12.22 -2.63
N LEU A 129 14.91 11.17 -2.38
CA LEU A 129 14.02 11.12 -1.21
C LEU A 129 14.71 10.63 0.06
N ARG A 130 15.90 10.03 -0.06
CA ARG A 130 16.70 9.56 1.09
C ARG A 130 18.16 9.38 0.72
N ASP A 131 19.01 9.71 1.67
CA ASP A 131 20.43 9.38 1.70
C ASP A 131 20.84 9.04 3.15
N THR A 132 22.14 8.95 3.41
CA THR A 132 22.74 8.56 4.69
C THR A 132 22.34 9.50 5.83
N ASN A 133 22.17 10.80 5.56
CA ASN A 133 21.99 11.84 6.59
C ASN A 133 20.61 12.50 6.57
N TYR A 134 19.76 12.18 5.60
CA TYR A 134 18.43 12.75 5.46
C TYR A 134 17.50 11.75 4.80
N GLY A 135 16.21 11.91 5.00
CA GLY A 135 15.22 11.20 4.23
C GLY A 135 13.81 11.52 4.64
N VAL A 136 12.88 11.16 3.77
CA VAL A 136 11.44 11.25 3.99
C VAL A 136 10.95 9.98 4.65
N SER A 137 10.12 10.10 5.68
CA SER A 137 9.48 8.97 6.36
C SER A 137 7.99 9.23 6.52
N ILE A 138 7.19 8.19 6.42
CA ILE A 138 5.75 8.20 6.69
C ILE A 138 5.55 7.50 8.04
N ASN A 139 4.79 8.11 8.94
CA ASN A 139 4.37 7.45 10.16
C ASN A 139 3.21 6.47 9.84
N PRO A 140 3.39 5.14 9.97
CA PRO A 140 2.37 4.17 9.61
C PRO A 140 1.05 4.34 10.36
N SER A 141 1.09 4.86 11.58
CA SER A 141 -0.09 5.01 12.46
C SER A 141 -1.03 6.16 12.08
N ASN A 142 -0.53 7.19 11.39
CA ASN A 142 -1.33 8.37 11.06
C ASN A 142 -1.15 8.88 9.62
N GLY A 143 -0.28 8.23 8.84
CA GLY A 143 -0.02 8.58 7.44
C GLY A 143 0.73 9.90 7.23
N GLU A 144 1.20 10.56 8.29
CA GLU A 144 1.92 11.84 8.16
C GLU A 144 3.34 11.62 7.65
N PHE A 145 3.74 12.39 6.65
CA PHE A 145 5.11 12.45 6.18
C PHE A 145 5.92 13.37 7.08
N SER A 146 7.22 13.10 7.17
CA SER A 146 8.21 13.89 7.90
C SER A 146 9.58 13.80 7.22
N GLY A 147 10.52 14.64 7.66
CA GLY A 147 11.87 14.66 7.13
C GLY A 147 11.99 15.39 5.80
N TRP A 148 13.13 15.19 5.14
CA TRP A 148 13.58 16.03 4.05
C TRP A 148 13.97 15.21 2.82
N ALA A 149 13.64 15.72 1.64
CA ALA A 149 14.24 15.31 0.38
C ALA A 149 15.22 16.39 -0.10
N TRP A 150 16.11 16.01 -1.01
CA TRP A 150 17.12 16.91 -1.55
C TRP A 150 17.17 16.83 -3.08
N SER A 151 17.29 17.98 -3.71
CA SER A 151 17.68 18.11 -5.10
C SER A 151 18.82 19.10 -5.18
N ASP A 152 19.74 18.85 -6.10
CA ASP A 152 20.84 19.77 -6.40
C ASP A 152 20.34 21.05 -7.10
N MET A 153 21.23 22.06 -7.11
CA MET A 153 21.15 23.33 -7.83
C MET A 153 19.89 24.19 -7.57
N VAL A 154 18.73 23.78 -8.07
CA VAL A 154 17.52 24.61 -8.18
C VAL A 154 16.62 24.45 -6.96
N ILE A 155 16.13 23.24 -6.68
CA ILE A 155 15.11 23.01 -5.65
C ILE A 155 15.68 23.06 -4.22
N GLY A 156 16.89 22.52 -4.01
CA GLY A 156 17.47 22.40 -2.68
C GLY A 156 16.67 21.46 -1.76
N TRP A 157 16.55 21.84 -0.49
CA TRP A 157 15.86 21.06 0.55
C TRP A 157 14.35 21.17 0.40
N ILE A 158 13.67 20.03 0.42
CA ILE A 158 12.20 19.93 0.44
C ILE A 158 11.78 19.37 1.79
N SER A 159 11.03 20.16 2.55
CA SER A 159 10.43 19.78 3.83
C SER A 159 9.04 19.20 3.61
N PHE A 160 8.79 17.99 4.11
CA PHE A 160 7.49 17.33 4.00
C PHE A 160 6.53 17.65 5.16
N ASN A 161 7.01 18.35 6.20
CA ASN A 161 6.22 18.65 7.38
C ASN A 161 6.71 19.94 8.07
N CYS A 162 5.78 20.76 8.55
CA CYS A 162 6.07 21.96 9.32
C CYS A 162 6.90 21.70 10.58
N SER A 163 6.80 20.50 11.16
CA SER A 163 7.51 20.10 12.37
C SER A 163 9.02 20.03 12.14
N ASN A 164 9.46 19.73 10.91
CA ASN A 164 10.86 19.71 10.52
C ASN A 164 11.59 21.04 10.78
N GLN A 165 10.84 22.15 10.74
CA GLN A 165 11.36 23.50 10.96
C GLN A 165 10.78 24.15 12.23
N GLY A 166 9.92 23.46 12.97
CA GLY A 166 9.24 24.00 14.15
C GLY A 166 8.25 25.13 13.84
N VAL A 167 7.69 25.16 12.62
CA VAL A 167 6.82 26.27 12.15
C VAL A 167 5.33 25.95 12.15
N CYS A 168 4.89 24.81 12.70
CA CYS A 168 3.49 24.38 12.67
C CYS A 168 2.51 25.38 13.32
N GLY A 169 2.97 26.21 14.26
CA GLY A 169 2.14 27.27 14.85
C GLY A 169 1.86 28.45 13.92
N THR A 170 2.64 28.60 12.84
CA THR A 170 2.50 29.68 11.84
C THR A 170 2.01 29.14 10.50
N SER A 171 2.48 27.96 10.10
CA SER A 171 2.07 27.26 8.89
C SER A 171 2.04 25.76 9.16
N ASP A 172 0.85 25.19 9.26
CA ASP A 172 0.64 23.76 9.53
C ASP A 172 0.71 22.91 8.24
N TYR A 173 1.70 23.17 7.39
CA TYR A 173 1.88 22.38 6.17
C TYR A 173 2.38 20.99 6.51
N LYS A 174 1.83 19.99 5.83
CA LYS A 174 2.24 18.60 5.93
C LYS A 174 1.76 17.84 4.71
N VAL A 175 2.53 16.84 4.31
CA VAL A 175 2.09 15.82 3.37
C VAL A 175 1.53 14.65 4.18
N ILE A 176 0.38 14.11 3.77
CA ILE A 176 -0.31 13.02 4.47
C ILE A 176 -0.79 12.00 3.44
N THR A 177 -0.76 10.72 3.80
CA THR A 177 -1.39 9.66 3.01
C THR A 177 -2.55 8.99 3.75
N SER A 178 -3.56 8.56 2.99
CA SER A 178 -4.60 7.64 3.43
C SER A 178 -4.27 6.17 3.09
N PHE A 179 -3.04 5.89 2.64
CA PHE A 179 -2.55 4.53 2.42
C PHE A 179 -2.49 3.78 3.76
N SER A 180 -3.07 2.58 3.80
CA SER A 180 -3.04 1.73 4.99
C SER A 180 -1.74 0.91 5.03
N PHE A 181 -0.97 1.08 6.09
CA PHE A 181 0.25 0.30 6.34
C PHE A 181 -0.11 -0.98 7.11
N ASN A 182 -0.91 -1.86 6.50
CA ASN A 182 -1.38 -3.07 7.17
C ASN A 182 -0.24 -4.10 7.33
N GLN A 183 0.08 -4.47 8.56
CA GLN A 183 0.99 -5.57 8.87
C GLN A 183 0.19 -6.87 9.03
N PRO A 184 0.79 -8.05 8.76
CA PRO A 184 0.12 -9.31 9.07
C PRO A 184 -0.06 -9.46 10.59
N PRO A 185 -1.13 -10.12 11.04
CA PRO A 185 -1.32 -10.39 12.46
C PRO A 185 -0.16 -11.22 13.02
N ASN A 186 0.12 -11.02 14.31
CA ASN A 186 1.07 -11.87 15.01
C ASN A 186 0.57 -13.32 15.01
N LYS A 187 1.50 -14.29 15.04
CA LYS A 187 1.13 -15.71 15.17
C LYS A 187 0.22 -15.91 16.40
N PRO A 188 -0.86 -16.70 16.31
CA PRO A 188 -1.75 -16.95 17.45
C PRO A 188 -0.99 -17.54 18.64
N SER A 189 -1.37 -17.11 19.85
CA SER A 189 -0.69 -17.47 21.10
C SER A 189 -1.69 -17.94 22.17
N ASN A 190 -1.18 -18.44 23.31
CA ASN A 190 -1.98 -18.99 24.41
C ASN A 190 -3.04 -19.99 23.90
N LEU A 191 -2.59 -20.99 23.15
CA LEU A 191 -3.47 -22.05 22.66
C LEU A 191 -3.86 -22.97 23.83
N TYR A 192 -5.16 -23.24 23.98
CA TYR A 192 -5.69 -24.19 24.95
C TYR A 192 -7.04 -24.76 24.52
N GLU A 193 -7.44 -25.87 25.12
CA GLU A 193 -8.72 -26.51 24.86
C GLU A 193 -9.62 -26.49 26.09
N THR A 194 -10.93 -26.36 25.86
CA THR A 194 -11.95 -26.71 26.85
C THR A 194 -12.83 -27.84 26.31
N TRP A 195 -13.53 -28.53 27.21
CA TRP A 195 -14.31 -29.71 26.84
C TRP A 195 -15.74 -29.61 27.33
N SER A 196 -16.70 -29.81 26.43
CA SER A 196 -18.11 -29.99 26.79
C SER A 196 -18.48 -31.48 26.80
N HIS A 197 -18.78 -32.00 27.99
CA HIS A 197 -19.12 -33.41 28.20
C HIS A 197 -20.63 -33.69 28.25
N CYS A 198 -21.45 -32.64 28.38
CA CYS A 198 -22.89 -32.77 28.66
C CYS A 198 -23.78 -32.42 27.47
N SER A 199 -23.24 -31.79 26.43
CA SER A 199 -24.04 -31.29 25.30
C SER A 199 -24.51 -32.40 24.35
N VAL A 200 -23.84 -33.54 24.32
CA VAL A 200 -24.20 -34.70 23.49
C VAL A 200 -23.92 -35.98 24.27
N GLN A 201 -24.92 -36.87 24.36
CA GLN A 201 -24.81 -38.09 25.14
C GLN A 201 -23.64 -38.95 24.63
N LYS A 202 -22.72 -39.32 25.54
CA LYS A 202 -21.52 -40.14 25.26
C LYS A 202 -20.47 -39.49 24.35
N LEU A 203 -20.46 -38.17 24.18
CA LEU A 203 -19.44 -37.46 23.41
C LEU A 203 -18.81 -36.34 24.24
N SER A 204 -17.48 -36.20 24.16
CA SER A 204 -16.77 -35.04 24.70
C SER A 204 -16.39 -34.14 23.54
N ILE A 205 -16.92 -32.92 23.52
CA ILE A 205 -16.72 -31.96 22.43
C ILE A 205 -15.57 -31.01 22.80
N PRO A 206 -14.42 -31.06 22.10
CA PRO A 206 -13.36 -30.09 22.31
C PRO A 206 -13.72 -28.74 21.71
N ILE A 207 -13.32 -27.68 22.39
CA ILE A 207 -13.37 -26.29 21.93
C ILE A 207 -11.93 -25.79 21.98
N PHE A 208 -11.40 -25.40 20.84
CA PHE A 208 -10.03 -24.91 20.69
C PHE A 208 -10.05 -23.39 20.82
N HIS A 209 -9.21 -22.82 21.68
CA HIS A 209 -9.13 -21.39 21.95
C HIS A 209 -7.74 -20.85 21.64
N TRP A 210 -7.67 -19.61 21.16
CA TRP A 210 -6.42 -18.90 20.93
C TRP A 210 -6.54 -17.42 21.29
N THR A 211 -5.41 -16.76 21.45
CA THR A 211 -5.31 -15.30 21.55
C THR A 211 -4.91 -14.71 20.22
N TYR A 212 -5.69 -13.72 19.77
CA TYR A 212 -5.40 -12.89 18.62
C TYR A 212 -4.66 -11.62 19.06
N SER A 213 -3.70 -11.19 18.25
CA SER A 213 -3.03 -9.91 18.42
C SER A 213 -2.46 -9.46 17.08
N ASP A 214 -2.52 -8.17 16.84
CA ASP A 214 -2.14 -7.55 15.58
C ASP A 214 -1.25 -6.32 15.86
N PRO A 215 -0.14 -6.10 15.12
CA PRO A 215 0.78 -4.98 15.39
C PRO A 215 0.12 -3.60 15.31
N ASP A 216 -0.86 -3.44 14.44
CA ASP A 216 -1.59 -2.23 14.09
C ASP A 216 -2.97 -2.18 14.78
N GLY A 217 -3.41 -3.31 15.34
CA GLY A 217 -4.66 -3.42 16.09
C GLY A 217 -5.87 -3.73 15.22
N ASP A 218 -5.64 -4.18 13.98
CA ASP A 218 -6.72 -4.57 13.08
C ASP A 218 -7.45 -5.80 13.62
N PRO A 219 -8.80 -5.81 13.68
CA PRO A 219 -9.57 -6.93 14.19
C PRO A 219 -9.39 -8.23 13.40
N GLN A 220 -9.52 -9.38 14.07
CA GLN A 220 -9.56 -10.66 13.38
C GLN A 220 -10.84 -10.80 12.53
N ALA A 221 -10.71 -11.06 11.23
CA ALA A 221 -11.82 -11.31 10.30
C ALA A 221 -11.93 -12.75 9.81
N ALA A 222 -10.90 -13.58 9.97
CA ALA A 222 -11.00 -15.02 9.69
C ALA A 222 -10.04 -15.86 10.52
N SER A 223 -10.26 -17.17 10.52
CA SER A 223 -9.33 -18.17 11.04
C SER A 223 -9.22 -19.38 10.11
N HIS A 224 -8.11 -20.10 10.21
CA HIS A 224 -7.90 -21.37 9.51
C HIS A 224 -7.24 -22.32 10.50
N LEU A 225 -7.93 -23.42 10.82
CA LEU A 225 -7.51 -24.37 11.85
C LEU A 225 -7.25 -25.74 11.24
N LYS A 226 -6.24 -26.43 11.77
CA LYS A 226 -5.93 -27.82 11.45
C LYS A 226 -5.83 -28.66 12.71
N ILE A 227 -6.49 -29.82 12.72
CA ILE A 227 -6.39 -30.81 13.79
C ILE A 227 -5.76 -32.07 13.20
N TYR A 228 -4.63 -32.48 13.76
CA TYR A 228 -3.85 -33.62 13.32
C TYR A 228 -4.16 -34.85 14.18
N GLY A 229 -4.61 -35.90 13.51
CA GLY A 229 -4.81 -37.24 14.04
C GLY A 229 -4.53 -38.28 12.97
N GLU A 230 -5.24 -39.41 13.01
CA GLU A 230 -5.21 -40.39 11.91
C GLU A 230 -5.77 -39.80 10.62
N THR A 231 -6.81 -38.97 10.75
CA THR A 231 -7.32 -38.07 9.71
C THR A 231 -7.07 -36.63 10.14
N THR A 232 -6.70 -35.78 9.19
CA THR A 232 -6.51 -34.36 9.46
C THR A 232 -7.81 -33.61 9.17
N LEU A 233 -8.31 -32.85 10.14
CA LEU A 233 -9.29 -31.81 9.84
C LEU A 233 -8.55 -30.60 9.31
N ASP A 234 -8.98 -30.09 8.16
CA ASP A 234 -8.54 -28.82 7.60
C ASP A 234 -9.79 -27.99 7.34
N THR A 235 -9.97 -26.89 8.08
CA THR A 235 -11.22 -26.12 8.02
C THR A 235 -11.31 -25.24 6.78
N GLY A 236 -10.19 -24.99 6.08
CA GLY A 236 -10.07 -23.83 5.21
C GLY A 236 -10.28 -22.51 5.97
N GLU A 237 -10.58 -21.44 5.23
CA GLU A 237 -10.91 -20.13 5.80
C GLU A 237 -12.31 -20.15 6.42
N ILE A 238 -12.37 -19.86 7.72
CA ILE A 238 -13.60 -19.65 8.48
C ILE A 238 -13.73 -18.14 8.68
N SER A 239 -14.71 -17.51 8.04
CA SER A 239 -15.01 -16.10 8.22
C SER A 239 -15.53 -15.80 9.63
N CYS A 240 -15.12 -14.66 10.16
CA CYS A 240 -15.44 -14.21 11.52
C CYS A 240 -16.15 -12.85 11.47
N PRO A 241 -17.50 -12.83 11.40
CA PRO A 241 -18.26 -11.59 11.46
C PRO A 241 -18.27 -10.94 12.86
N SER A 242 -17.75 -11.63 13.89
CA SER A 242 -17.58 -11.17 15.28
C SER A 242 -16.39 -11.90 15.94
N THR A 243 -16.14 -11.71 17.24
CA THR A 243 -15.07 -12.41 17.97
C THR A 243 -15.12 -13.93 17.75
N CYS A 244 -14.07 -14.47 17.13
CA CYS A 244 -13.97 -15.89 16.81
C CYS A 244 -12.69 -16.50 17.39
N LEU A 245 -12.39 -16.20 18.65
CA LEU A 245 -11.20 -16.67 19.37
C LEU A 245 -11.26 -18.18 19.72
N SER A 246 -12.22 -18.90 19.14
CA SER A 246 -12.38 -20.33 19.36
C SER A 246 -13.04 -21.04 18.19
N TYR A 247 -12.82 -22.35 18.11
CA TYR A 247 -13.43 -23.23 17.12
C TYR A 247 -13.92 -24.52 17.77
N THR A 248 -15.09 -24.99 17.35
CA THR A 248 -15.68 -26.27 17.75
C THR A 248 -15.93 -27.13 16.51
N PRO A 249 -15.28 -28.29 16.36
CA PRO A 249 -15.56 -29.19 15.25
C PRO A 249 -16.99 -29.73 15.32
N LEU A 250 -17.55 -30.12 14.16
CA LEU A 250 -18.88 -30.70 14.11
C LEU A 250 -18.94 -32.03 14.90
N PRO A 251 -20.01 -32.29 15.68
CA PRO A 251 -20.14 -33.52 16.46
C PRO A 251 -19.99 -34.82 15.67
N GLY A 252 -20.41 -34.82 14.39
CA GLY A 252 -20.24 -35.96 13.49
C GLY A 252 -18.75 -36.25 13.21
N TRP A 253 -17.97 -35.21 12.89
CA TRP A 253 -16.53 -35.37 12.66
C TRP A 253 -15.82 -35.86 13.93
N ILE A 254 -16.19 -35.31 15.10
CA ILE A 254 -15.62 -35.74 16.39
C ILE A 254 -15.85 -37.24 16.61
N ARG A 255 -17.09 -37.70 16.44
CA ARG A 255 -17.44 -39.12 16.65
C ARG A 255 -16.66 -40.05 15.73
N ASP A 256 -16.41 -39.62 14.51
CA ASP A 256 -15.84 -40.48 13.47
C ASP A 256 -14.29 -40.45 13.47
N ASN A 257 -13.66 -39.45 14.12
CA ASN A 257 -12.21 -39.21 14.00
C ASN A 257 -11.47 -39.03 15.35
N LEU A 258 -12.17 -38.70 16.44
CA LEU A 258 -11.56 -38.56 17.77
C LEU A 258 -11.87 -39.77 18.66
N ASN A 259 -10.79 -40.39 19.16
CA ASN A 259 -10.85 -41.60 19.98
C ASN A 259 -10.38 -41.31 21.41
N TRP A 260 -10.96 -42.03 22.37
CA TRP A 260 -10.54 -41.97 23.76
C TRP A 260 -9.09 -42.42 23.92
N ASN A 261 -8.36 -41.78 24.84
CA ASN A 261 -6.97 -42.09 25.17
C ASN A 261 -6.00 -41.99 23.96
N LYS A 262 -6.28 -41.07 23.04
CA LYS A 262 -5.39 -40.70 21.93
C LYS A 262 -4.99 -39.23 22.06
N THR A 263 -3.76 -38.93 21.66
CA THR A 263 -3.22 -37.57 21.59
C THR A 263 -3.36 -37.05 20.17
N TYR A 264 -3.80 -35.81 20.07
CA TYR A 264 -3.93 -35.05 18.84
C TYR A 264 -3.17 -33.75 19.01
N SER A 265 -2.71 -33.16 17.92
CA SER A 265 -2.16 -31.81 17.91
C SER A 265 -2.99 -30.92 17.00
N TRP A 266 -2.91 -29.61 17.18
CA TRP A 266 -3.64 -28.67 16.34
C TRP A 266 -2.86 -27.37 16.21
N GLN A 267 -3.15 -26.63 15.16
CA GLN A 267 -2.62 -25.29 14.97
C GLN A 267 -3.65 -24.42 14.28
N VAL A 268 -3.50 -23.11 14.43
CA VAL A 268 -4.37 -22.11 13.83
C VAL A 268 -3.55 -20.96 13.28
N LYS A 269 -3.99 -20.42 12.15
CA LYS A 269 -3.59 -19.09 11.69
C LYS A 269 -4.83 -18.21 11.57
N VAL A 270 -4.62 -16.91 11.64
CA VAL A 270 -5.68 -15.90 11.70
C VAL A 270 -5.48 -14.87 10.61
N LYS A 271 -6.57 -14.21 10.21
CA LYS A 271 -6.57 -13.16 9.20
C LYS A 271 -7.16 -11.90 9.82
N ASP A 272 -6.53 -10.76 9.59
CA ASP A 272 -7.12 -9.45 9.91
C ASP A 272 -8.27 -9.10 8.94
N ASP A 273 -8.94 -7.98 9.19
CA ASP A 273 -9.99 -7.43 8.34
C ASP A 273 -9.47 -6.65 7.11
N GLN A 274 -8.15 -6.47 7.01
CA GLN A 274 -7.45 -5.88 5.87
C GLN A 274 -6.98 -6.93 4.84
N GLY A 275 -7.05 -8.22 5.20
CA GLY A 275 -6.81 -9.37 4.33
C GLY A 275 -5.49 -10.13 4.53
N ASN A 276 -4.60 -9.71 5.44
CA ASN A 276 -3.34 -10.41 5.68
C ASN A 276 -3.51 -11.60 6.63
N TRP A 277 -2.75 -12.67 6.36
CA TRP A 277 -2.69 -13.85 7.21
C TRP A 277 -1.48 -13.80 8.13
N SER A 278 -1.67 -14.26 9.37
CA SER A 278 -0.57 -14.62 10.26
C SER A 278 0.17 -15.86 9.77
N GLU A 279 1.37 -16.07 10.30
CA GLU A 279 1.96 -17.41 10.35
C GLU A 279 1.09 -18.37 11.18
N TRP A 280 1.30 -19.67 10.96
CA TRP A 280 0.67 -20.70 11.80
C TRP A 280 1.18 -20.61 13.24
N SER A 281 0.30 -20.89 14.20
CA SER A 281 0.69 -21.09 15.60
C SER A 281 1.68 -22.24 15.73
N ASP A 282 2.42 -22.25 16.84
CA ASP A 282 3.22 -23.40 17.21
C ASP A 282 2.31 -24.62 17.45
N LEU A 283 2.87 -25.83 17.24
CA LEU A 283 2.22 -27.14 17.45
C LEU A 283 2.33 -27.65 18.89
#